data_AF-A0A3C1SDW0-F1
#
_entry.id   AF-A0A3C1SDW0-F1
#
_cell.length_a   1.000
_cell.length_b   1.000
_cell.length_c   1.000
_cell.angle_alpha   90.00
_cell.angle_beta   90.00
_cell.angle_gamma   90.00
#
_symmetry.space_group_name_H-M   'P 1'
#
loop_
_entity.id
_entity.type
_entity.pdbx_description
1 polymer ?
#
loop_
_entity_poly.entity_id
_entity_poly.type
_entity_poly.pdbx_seq_one_letter_code
_entity_poly.pdbx_strand_id
1 'polypeptide(L)'
;MGKEITKHFDDLISLARTIFIQVGFVKDMTPERSILRLRAEYGQYRIVVSELFSDDIRKYSFYVLHEDRIEAGFDNAADIHAIRLKYGHAAKEHFGELVPHLHLKNKTELFLTGEMTFEDFTDWLRLNLKV
;
A
#
# COMPACT_ATOMS: atom_id res chain seq x y z
N MET A 1 17.11 2.30 -13.17
CA MET A 1 16.24 2.94 -12.15
C MET A 1 15.05 3.69 -12.73
N GLY A 2 15.18 4.94 -13.20
CA GLY A 2 13.99 5.73 -13.62
C GLY A 2 13.09 5.07 -14.68
N LYS A 3 13.68 4.39 -15.68
CA LYS A 3 12.91 3.65 -16.70
C LYS A 3 12.21 2.40 -16.14
N GLU A 4 12.81 1.73 -15.15
CA GLU A 4 12.24 0.55 -14.51
C GLU A 4 11.06 0.94 -13.61
N ILE A 5 11.18 2.04 -12.86
CA ILE A 5 10.09 2.57 -12.02
C ILE A 5 8.92 3.03 -12.89
N THR A 6 9.18 3.74 -14.00
CA THR A 6 8.12 4.11 -14.95
C THR A 6 7.38 2.88 -15.47
N LYS A 7 8.13 1.85 -15.90
CA LYS A 7 7.54 0.60 -16.37
C LYS A 7 6.72 -0.08 -15.28
N HIS A 8 7.25 -0.19 -14.07
CA HIS A 8 6.56 -0.73 -12.90
C HIS A 8 5.22 0.00 -12.65
N PHE A 9 5.22 1.33 -12.62
CA PHE A 9 3.99 2.11 -12.47
C PHE A 9 3.01 1.91 -13.62
N ASP A 10 3.49 1.77 -14.85
CA ASP A 10 2.62 1.49 -16.01
C ASP A 10 2.00 0.08 -15.93
N ASP A 11 2.76 -0.90 -15.44
CA ASP A 11 2.30 -2.27 -15.22
C ASP A 11 1.22 -2.30 -14.10
N LEU A 12 1.43 -1.58 -12.99
CA LEU A 12 0.44 -1.40 -11.92
C LEU A 12 -0.86 -0.76 -12.41
N ILE A 13 -0.76 0.34 -13.17
CA ILE A 13 -1.93 1.03 -13.72
C ILE A 13 -2.68 0.11 -14.69
N SER A 14 -1.95 -0.65 -15.50
CA SER A 14 -2.55 -1.59 -16.45
C SER A 14 -3.30 -2.69 -15.72
N LEU A 15 -2.69 -3.30 -14.70
CA LEU A 15 -3.34 -4.31 -13.87
C LEU A 15 -4.58 -3.73 -13.17
N ALA A 16 -4.48 -2.54 -12.57
CA ALA A 16 -5.60 -1.88 -11.90
C ALA A 16 -6.80 -1.69 -12.84
N ARG A 17 -6.56 -1.31 -14.11
CA ARG A 17 -7.60 -1.14 -15.13
C ARG A 17 -8.30 -2.44 -15.55
N THR A 18 -7.68 -3.59 -15.30
CA THR A 18 -8.31 -4.91 -15.57
C THR A 18 -9.18 -5.40 -14.42
N ILE A 19 -8.97 -4.88 -13.20
CA ILE A 19 -9.60 -5.38 -11.98
C ILE A 19 -10.66 -4.42 -11.45
N PHE A 20 -10.39 -3.11 -11.55
CA PHE A 20 -11.20 -2.07 -10.93
C PHE A 20 -11.94 -1.22 -11.96
N ILE A 21 -12.97 -0.51 -11.50
CA ILE A 21 -13.68 0.50 -12.28
C ILE A 21 -13.29 1.90 -11.80
N GLN A 22 -13.58 2.91 -12.62
CA GLN A 22 -13.30 4.33 -12.33
C GLN A 22 -11.84 4.60 -11.90
N VAL A 23 -10.89 3.94 -12.56
CA VAL A 23 -9.45 4.07 -12.23
C VAL A 23 -8.94 5.46 -12.59
N GLY A 24 -8.60 6.24 -11.56
CA GLY A 24 -7.88 7.52 -11.65
C GLY A 24 -6.50 7.41 -11.03
N PHE A 25 -5.50 8.07 -11.62
CA PHE A 25 -4.14 8.06 -11.07
C PHE A 25 -3.40 9.37 -11.31
N VAL A 26 -2.36 9.59 -10.50
CA VAL A 26 -1.38 10.66 -10.65
C VAL A 26 0.00 10.04 -10.52
N LYS A 27 0.90 10.39 -11.45
CA LYS A 27 2.33 10.06 -11.39
C LYS A 27 3.12 11.36 -11.25
N ASP A 28 4.06 11.39 -10.32
CA ASP A 28 5.06 12.45 -10.17
C ASP A 28 6.45 11.78 -10.17
N MET A 29 7.28 12.15 -11.14
CA MET A 29 8.57 11.54 -11.42
C MET A 29 9.64 12.63 -11.42
N THR A 30 10.49 12.64 -10.40
CA THR A 30 11.69 13.50 -10.32
C THR A 30 12.94 12.62 -10.17
N PRO A 31 14.15 13.18 -10.32
CA PRO A 31 15.38 12.43 -10.04
C PRO A 31 15.47 11.92 -8.60
N GLU A 32 14.91 12.65 -7.63
CA GLU A 32 15.01 12.33 -6.20
C GLU A 32 13.92 11.37 -5.74
N ARG A 33 12.73 11.42 -6.36
CA ARG A 33 11.61 10.58 -5.97
C ARG A 33 10.67 10.26 -7.13
N SER A 34 10.00 9.13 -7.03
CA SER A 34 8.97 8.72 -7.97
C SER A 34 7.76 8.23 -7.20
N ILE A 35 6.59 8.81 -7.44
CA ILE A 35 5.36 8.47 -6.72
C ILE A 35 4.21 8.21 -7.68
N LEU A 36 3.51 7.11 -7.43
CA LEU A 36 2.22 6.79 -8.01
C LEU A 36 1.16 6.91 -6.92
N ARG A 37 0.06 7.58 -7.24
CA ARG A 37 -1.18 7.56 -6.45
C ARG A 37 -2.32 7.12 -7.35
N LEU A 38 -3.00 6.06 -6.98
CA LEU A 38 -4.12 5.48 -7.71
C LEU A 38 -5.35 5.45 -6.81
N ARG A 39 -6.50 5.75 -7.41
CA ARG A 39 -7.83 5.63 -6.81
C ARG A 39 -8.73 4.87 -7.77
N ALA A 40 -9.53 3.95 -7.26
CA ALA A 40 -10.46 3.19 -8.06
C ALA A 40 -11.63 2.67 -7.20
N GLU A 41 -12.57 1.99 -7.84
CA GLU A 41 -13.68 1.32 -7.18
C GLU A 41 -13.63 -0.20 -7.44
N TYR A 42 -14.02 -0.98 -6.43
CA TYR A 42 -14.14 -2.43 -6.49
C TYR A 42 -15.46 -2.83 -5.80
N GLY A 43 -16.54 -2.95 -6.57
CA GLY A 43 -17.91 -3.04 -6.04
C GLY A 43 -18.26 -1.83 -5.19
N GLN A 44 -18.66 -2.07 -3.94
CA GLN A 44 -18.98 -1.01 -2.96
C GLN A 44 -17.74 -0.38 -2.30
N TYR A 45 -16.54 -0.90 -2.58
CA TYR A 45 -15.32 -0.47 -1.93
C TYR A 45 -14.58 0.59 -2.76
N ARG A 46 -14.04 1.60 -2.09
CA ARG A 46 -13.07 2.53 -2.65
C ARG A 46 -11.66 2.01 -2.41
N ILE A 47 -10.87 1.93 -3.47
CA ILE A 47 -9.49 1.47 -3.43
C ILE A 47 -8.57 2.69 -3.54
N VAL A 48 -7.62 2.81 -2.61
CA VAL A 48 -6.62 3.88 -2.60
C VAL A 48 -5.24 3.26 -2.49
N VAL A 49 -4.40 3.51 -3.48
CA VAL A 49 -3.08 2.88 -3.63
C VAL A 49 -2.05 3.97 -3.79
N SER A 50 -0.94 3.87 -3.07
CA SER A 50 0.22 4.72 -3.27
C SER A 50 1.49 3.88 -3.25
N GLU A 51 2.40 4.16 -4.19
CA GLU A 51 3.77 3.66 -4.15
C GLU A 51 4.75 4.82 -4.35
N LEU A 52 5.78 4.88 -3.51
CA LEU A 52 6.82 5.89 -3.52
C LEU A 52 8.18 5.19 -3.54
N PHE A 53 9.02 5.57 -4.49
CA PHE A 53 10.43 5.24 -4.52
C PHE A 53 11.23 6.51 -4.21
N SER A 54 12.10 6.45 -3.19
CA SER A 54 13.00 7.52 -2.77
C SER A 54 14.21 6.89 -2.13
N ASP A 55 15.42 7.37 -2.43
CA ASP A 55 16.67 6.87 -1.84
C ASP A 55 16.82 5.33 -1.92
N ASP A 56 16.46 4.76 -3.07
CA ASP A 56 16.41 3.30 -3.32
C ASP A 56 15.46 2.49 -2.43
N ILE A 57 14.59 3.17 -1.67
CA ILE A 57 13.61 2.56 -0.78
C ILE A 57 12.21 2.64 -1.41
N ARG A 58 11.51 1.49 -1.46
CA ARG A 58 10.08 1.40 -1.80
C ARG A 58 9.23 1.58 -0.55
N LYS A 59 8.32 2.55 -0.59
CA LYS A 59 7.25 2.73 0.39
C LYS A 59 5.92 2.51 -0.32
N TYR A 60 4.99 1.79 0.30
CA TYR A 60 3.67 1.55 -0.25
C TYR A 60 2.57 1.73 0.78
N SER A 61 1.38 2.01 0.28
CA SER A 61 0.15 1.98 1.06
C SER A 61 -1.04 1.60 0.20
N PHE A 62 -1.71 0.50 0.55
CA PHE A 62 -2.86 -0.06 -0.18
C PHE A 62 -4.05 -0.16 0.76
N TYR A 63 -5.06 0.66 0.50
CA TYR A 63 -6.22 0.82 1.36
C TYR A 63 -7.50 0.41 0.66
N VAL A 64 -8.35 -0.27 1.40
CA VAL A 64 -9.74 -0.60 1.08
C VAL A 64 -10.62 0.20 2.02
N LEU A 65 -11.50 1.00 1.46
CA LEU A 65 -12.47 1.77 2.20
C LEU A 65 -13.88 1.33 1.85
N HIS A 66 -14.74 1.22 2.84
CA HIS A 66 -16.18 1.07 2.68
C HIS A 66 -16.84 2.28 3.33
N GLU A 67 -17.58 3.06 2.54
CA GLU A 67 -17.97 4.42 2.93
C GLU A 67 -16.72 5.18 3.42
N ASP A 68 -16.79 5.85 4.57
CA ASP A 68 -15.67 6.61 5.16
C ASP A 68 -14.81 5.81 6.16
N ARG A 69 -14.90 4.47 6.13
CA ARG A 69 -14.15 3.59 7.03
C ARG A 69 -13.08 2.82 6.30
N ILE A 70 -11.92 2.66 6.95
CA ILE A 70 -10.87 1.75 6.46
C ILE A 70 -11.23 0.33 6.91
N GLU A 71 -11.51 -0.52 5.94
CA GLU A 71 -11.72 -1.95 6.16
C GLU A 71 -10.37 -2.66 6.33
N ALA A 72 -9.44 -2.39 5.42
CA ALA A 72 -8.08 -2.90 5.45
C ALA A 72 -7.09 -1.87 4.88
N GLY A 73 -5.89 -1.83 5.45
CA GLY A 73 -4.80 -0.98 4.98
C GLY A 73 -3.46 -1.68 5.12
N PHE A 74 -2.82 -2.03 4.01
CA PHE A 74 -1.48 -2.59 3.99
C PHE A 74 -0.46 -1.49 3.76
N ASP A 75 0.54 -1.36 4.61
CA ASP A 75 1.62 -0.41 4.39
C ASP A 75 2.95 -0.90 4.99
N ASN A 76 4.03 -0.22 4.64
CA ASN A 76 5.36 -0.48 5.20
C ASN A 76 5.96 0.79 5.83
N ALA A 77 5.13 1.66 6.40
CA ALA A 77 5.63 2.89 7.01
C ALA A 77 6.41 2.59 8.31
N ALA A 78 7.16 3.59 8.78
CA ALA A 78 7.83 3.56 10.08
C ALA A 78 6.81 3.78 11.22
N ASP A 79 5.85 2.89 11.36
CA ASP A 79 4.82 2.92 12.39
C ASP A 79 5.38 2.39 13.73
N ILE A 80 5.31 3.21 14.77
CA ILE A 80 5.85 2.87 16.10
C ILE A 80 5.15 1.67 16.74
N HIS A 81 3.87 1.45 16.45
CA HIS A 81 3.12 0.30 16.93
C HIS A 81 3.55 -0.97 16.20
N ALA A 82 3.77 -0.91 14.89
CA ALA A 82 4.32 -2.04 14.13
C ALA A 82 5.75 -2.39 14.59
N ILE A 83 6.62 -1.39 14.77
CA ILE A 83 7.98 -1.59 15.27
C ILE A 83 7.97 -2.21 16.68
N ARG A 84 7.10 -1.74 17.58
CA ARG A 84 6.93 -2.34 18.91
C ARG A 84 6.40 -3.76 18.86
N LEU A 85 5.47 -4.05 17.95
CA LEU A 85 4.94 -5.40 17.78
C LEU A 85 6.03 -6.37 17.29
N LYS A 86 6.93 -5.92 16.41
CA LYS A 86 8.03 -6.73 15.86
C LYS A 86 9.18 -6.94 16.84
N TYR A 87 9.59 -5.89 17.54
CA TYR A 87 10.85 -5.88 18.31
C TYR A 87 10.66 -5.83 19.84
N GLY A 88 9.44 -5.62 20.34
CA GLY A 88 9.16 -5.58 21.76
C GLY A 88 10.01 -4.53 22.50
N HIS A 89 10.79 -4.98 23.48
CA HIS A 89 11.65 -4.11 24.29
C HIS A 89 12.78 -3.43 23.48
N ALA A 90 13.21 -4.04 22.37
CA ALA A 90 14.26 -3.49 21.51
C ALA A 90 13.75 -2.42 20.52
N ALA A 91 12.44 -2.11 20.52
CA ALA A 91 11.82 -1.23 19.52
C ALA A 91 12.52 0.12 19.31
N LYS A 92 13.12 0.71 20.36
CA LYS A 92 13.83 1.99 20.28
C LYS A 92 15.04 1.96 19.34
N GLU A 93 15.72 0.82 19.25
CA GLU A 93 16.89 0.62 18.37
C GLU A 93 16.50 0.57 16.89
N HIS A 94 15.22 0.31 16.61
CA HIS A 94 14.65 0.13 15.28
C HIS A 94 13.73 1.28 14.84
N PHE A 95 13.80 2.43 15.52
CA PHE A 95 13.01 3.60 15.13
C PHE A 95 13.37 4.06 13.72
N GLY A 96 12.33 4.28 12.90
CA GLY A 96 12.48 4.65 11.50
C GLY A 96 12.52 3.45 10.54
N GLU A 97 12.57 2.22 11.04
CA GLU A 97 12.49 1.03 10.20
C GLU A 97 11.12 0.92 9.52
N LEU A 98 11.13 0.64 8.23
CA LEU A 98 9.94 0.33 7.45
C LEU A 98 9.49 -1.09 7.73
N VAL A 99 8.42 -1.24 8.49
CA VAL A 99 7.89 -2.54 8.90
C VAL A 99 6.60 -2.79 8.13
N PRO A 100 6.52 -3.80 7.26
CA PRO A 100 5.26 -4.19 6.63
C PRO A 100 4.20 -4.61 7.66
N HIS A 101 3.01 -4.04 7.55
CA HIS A 101 1.89 -4.33 8.44
C HIS A 101 0.53 -4.09 7.77
N LEU A 102 -0.49 -4.63 8.42
CA LEU A 102 -1.90 -4.51 8.08
C LEU A 102 -2.65 -3.79 9.20
N HIS A 103 -3.32 -2.71 8.85
CA HIS A 103 -4.35 -2.07 9.64
C HIS A 103 -5.73 -2.64 9.34
N LEU A 104 -6.51 -2.97 10.38
CA LEU A 104 -7.92 -3.37 10.27
C LEU A 104 -8.81 -2.50 11.16
N LYS A 105 -10.12 -2.60 10.96
CA LYS A 105 -11.17 -1.96 11.78
C LYS A 105 -10.88 -0.48 12.02
N ASN A 106 -10.74 0.28 10.94
CA ASN A 106 -10.42 1.70 10.98
C ASN A 106 -9.12 2.02 11.75
N LYS A 107 -8.07 1.22 11.50
CA LYS A 107 -6.73 1.32 12.11
C LYS A 107 -6.67 1.09 13.63
N THR A 108 -7.70 0.48 14.21
CA THR A 108 -7.68 0.13 15.64
C THR A 108 -6.98 -1.21 15.90
N GLU A 109 -6.87 -2.05 14.88
CA GLU A 109 -6.12 -3.31 14.93
C GLU A 109 -4.92 -3.25 13.96
N LEU A 110 -3.81 -3.84 14.38
CA LEU A 110 -2.55 -3.84 13.63
C LEU A 110 -1.90 -5.22 13.70
N PHE A 111 -1.51 -5.76 12.54
CA PHE A 111 -0.85 -7.05 12.40
C PHE A 111 0.41 -6.90 11.56
N LEU A 112 1.50 -7.60 11.93
CA LEU A 112 2.68 -7.66 11.08
C LEU A 112 2.42 -8.52 9.85
N THR A 113 3.00 -8.12 8.72
CA THR A 113 2.91 -8.87 7.46
C THR A 113 4.30 -9.05 6.85
N GLY A 114 4.37 -9.83 5.77
CA GLY A 114 5.46 -9.71 4.81
C GLY A 114 5.30 -8.46 3.95
N GLU A 115 6.25 -8.23 3.05
CA GLU A 115 6.10 -7.21 2.00
C GLU A 115 4.87 -7.53 1.15
N MET A 116 4.07 -6.50 0.87
CA MET A 116 2.88 -6.58 0.03
C MET A 116 3.20 -6.01 -1.35
N THR A 117 3.04 -6.82 -2.39
CA THR A 117 2.98 -6.34 -3.77
C THR A 117 1.55 -5.91 -4.13
N PHE A 118 1.38 -5.21 -5.24
CA PHE A 118 0.04 -4.82 -5.67
C PHE A 118 -0.75 -6.04 -6.17
N GLU A 119 -0.08 -7.01 -6.77
CA GLU A 119 -0.63 -8.30 -7.16
C GLU A 119 -1.16 -9.05 -5.93
N ASP A 120 -0.34 -9.20 -4.89
CA ASP A 120 -0.74 -9.84 -3.62
C ASP A 120 -1.95 -9.12 -3.01
N PHE A 121 -1.96 -7.78 -3.06
CA PHE A 121 -3.08 -6.99 -2.59
C PHE A 121 -4.35 -7.30 -3.39
N THR A 122 -4.27 -7.35 -4.72
CA THR A 122 -5.45 -7.65 -5.56
C THR A 122 -5.97 -9.08 -5.34
N ASP A 123 -5.10 -10.05 -5.10
CA ASP A 123 -5.50 -11.41 -4.75
C ASP A 123 -6.15 -11.46 -3.37
N TRP A 124 -5.61 -10.71 -2.40
CA TRP A 124 -6.25 -10.55 -1.11
C TRP A 124 -7.67 -9.97 -1.24
N LEU A 125 -7.89 -8.97 -2.11
CA LEU A 125 -9.23 -8.40 -2.34
C LEU A 125 -10.20 -9.48 -2.86
N ARG A 126 -9.79 -10.26 -3.86
CA ARG A 126 -10.62 -11.32 -4.47
C ARG A 126 -11.01 -12.40 -3.46
N LEU A 127 -10.12 -12.71 -2.52
CA LEU A 127 -10.34 -13.75 -1.52
C LEU A 127 -11.17 -13.28 -0.33
N ASN A 128 -11.08 -11.98 0.04
CA ASN A 128 -11.64 -11.48 1.30
C ASN A 128 -12.85 -10.57 1.11
N LEU A 129 -13.02 -9.94 -0.06
CA LEU A 129 -14.14 -9.06 -0.33
C LEU A 129 -15.14 -9.76 -1.24
N LYS A 130 -16.42 -9.67 -0.86
CA LYS A 130 -17.52 -10.10 -1.72
C LYS A 130 -17.91 -8.90 -2.58
N VAL A 131 -17.75 -9.06 -3.89
CA VAL A 131 -18.01 -8.03 -4.91
C VAL A 131 -19.10 -8.51 -5.83
#